data_AF-A0A923JBW1-F1
#
_entry.id   AF-A0A923JBW1-F1
#
_cell.length_a   1.000
_cell.length_b   1.000
_cell.length_c   1.000
_cell.angle_alpha   90.00
_cell.angle_beta   90.00
_cell.angle_gamma   90.00
#
_symmetry.space_group_name_H-M   'P 1'
#
loop_
_entity.id
_entity.type
_entity.pdbx_description
1 polymer ?
#
loop_
_entity_poly.entity_id
_entity_poly.type
_entity_poly.pdbx_seq_one_letter_code
_entity_poly.pdbx_strand_id
1 'polypeptide(L)'
;MSSDRPPIPAELRRAVLVEAGHRCAIPTCRQYPVDVDHIIDWAKVRRHEFDNLIALCPTCHARKTRGEIDTKSMKQYKINLGVLTSRYTDLELRLLRWLVDYAPGRGRPMLPDGMYWAVGDLLFDGMIELREDGWLLPSGRPDGPRPISFHEQQATERRAKYVSLTDKGRELVRRWFGAKPLD
;
A
#
# COMPACT_ATOMS: atom_id res chain seq x y z
N MET A 1 -8.63 19.90 30.79
CA MET A 1 -9.78 20.04 29.88
C MET A 1 -9.53 21.27 29.01
N SER A 2 -9.21 21.09 27.72
CA SER A 2 -8.91 22.19 26.79
C SER A 2 -10.22 22.72 26.17
N SER A 3 -10.84 23.68 26.84
CA SER A 3 -12.19 24.19 26.56
C SER A 3 -12.31 25.11 25.32
N ASP A 4 -11.26 25.24 24.51
CA ASP A 4 -11.18 26.22 23.42
C ASP A 4 -10.90 25.59 22.03
N ARG A 5 -10.97 24.27 21.93
CA ARG A 5 -10.82 23.55 20.66
C ARG A 5 -12.21 23.22 20.11
N PRO A 6 -12.60 23.74 18.93
CA PRO A 6 -13.83 23.31 18.27
C PRO A 6 -13.77 21.82 17.95
N PRO A 7 -14.92 21.12 17.91
CA PRO A 7 -14.97 19.74 17.49
C PRO A 7 -14.54 19.60 16.03
N ILE A 8 -13.91 18.48 15.68
CA ILE A 8 -13.64 18.14 14.27
C ILE A 8 -15.01 17.99 13.57
N PRO A 9 -15.25 18.68 12.44
CA PRO A 9 -16.49 18.53 11.68
C PRO A 9 -16.80 17.07 11.35
N ALA A 10 -18.07 16.67 11.46
CA ALA A 10 -18.49 15.28 11.32
C ALA A 10 -18.08 14.67 9.95
N GLU A 11 -18.25 15.42 8.87
CA GLU A 11 -17.82 15.02 7.52
C GLU A 11 -16.31 14.76 7.44
N LEU A 12 -15.52 15.67 8.03
CA LEU A 12 -14.07 15.54 8.03
C LEU A 12 -13.61 14.35 8.89
N ARG A 13 -14.24 14.14 10.05
CA ARG A 13 -14.00 12.96 10.89
C ARG A 13 -14.34 11.68 10.14
N ARG A 14 -15.47 11.63 9.43
CA ARG A 14 -15.88 10.48 8.61
C ARG A 14 -14.83 10.21 7.53
N ALA A 15 -14.39 11.24 6.80
CA ALA A 15 -13.40 11.09 5.73
C ALA A 15 -12.10 10.45 6.25
N VAL A 16 -11.59 10.90 7.41
CA VAL A 16 -10.35 10.35 8.01
C VAL A 16 -10.56 8.90 8.46
N LEU A 17 -11.71 8.56 9.02
CA LEU A 17 -12.01 7.18 9.44
C LEU A 17 -12.17 6.24 8.24
N VAL A 18 -12.82 6.70 7.16
CA VAL A 18 -12.98 5.93 5.92
C VAL A 18 -11.63 5.70 5.25
N GLU A 19 -10.78 6.73 5.17
CA GLU A 19 -9.41 6.62 4.65
C GLU A 19 -8.62 5.52 5.40
N ALA A 20 -8.73 5.50 6.72
CA ALA A 20 -8.07 4.50 7.56
C ALA A 20 -8.80 3.15 7.66
N GLY A 21 -9.92 2.95 6.96
CA GLY A 21 -10.74 1.75 7.05
C GLY A 21 -11.24 1.45 8.47
N HIS A 22 -11.49 2.48 9.27
CA HIS A 22 -11.85 2.40 10.69
C HIS A 22 -10.86 1.61 11.57
N ARG A 23 -9.59 1.52 11.14
CA ARG A 23 -8.49 0.89 11.89
C ARG A 23 -7.37 1.90 12.17
N CYS A 24 -6.44 1.51 13.04
CA CYS A 24 -5.28 2.34 13.32
C CYS A 24 -4.43 2.51 12.05
N ALA A 25 -4.10 3.76 11.74
CA ALA A 25 -3.28 4.19 10.63
C ALA A 25 -1.83 3.68 10.64
N ILE A 26 -1.32 3.24 11.81
CA ILE A 26 0.01 2.67 11.89
C ILE A 26 0.01 1.31 11.16
N PRO A 27 0.84 1.12 10.10
CA PRO A 27 0.69 0.03 9.14
C PRO A 27 0.59 -1.38 9.76
N THR A 28 1.39 -1.65 10.79
CA THR A 28 1.45 -2.96 11.45
C THR A 28 0.49 -3.11 12.63
N CYS A 29 -0.14 -2.03 13.08
CA CYS A 29 -1.00 -2.05 14.26
C CYS A 29 -2.43 -2.48 13.91
N ARG A 30 -3.08 -1.73 13.02
CA ARG A 30 -4.47 -1.94 12.54
C ARG A 30 -5.52 -2.21 13.64
N GLN A 31 -5.24 -1.88 14.90
CA GLN A 31 -6.14 -2.10 16.05
C GLN A 31 -7.38 -1.21 16.00
N TYR A 32 -8.39 -1.57 16.78
CA TYR A 32 -9.61 -0.82 17.05
C TYR A 32 -9.93 -0.86 18.56
N PRO A 33 -10.66 0.11 19.12
CA PRO A 33 -11.19 1.33 18.48
C PRO A 33 -10.08 2.35 18.16
N VAL A 34 -10.45 3.37 17.37
CA VAL A 34 -9.56 4.48 17.00
C VAL A 34 -10.23 5.83 17.18
N ASP A 35 -9.40 6.83 17.45
CA ASP A 35 -9.77 8.24 17.48
C ASP A 35 -8.96 9.04 16.45
N VAL A 36 -9.53 10.16 16.02
CA VAL A 36 -8.87 11.07 15.07
C VAL A 36 -7.96 12.03 15.84
N ASP A 37 -6.67 11.98 15.52
CA ASP A 37 -5.64 12.82 16.11
C ASP A 37 -5.01 13.74 15.06
N HIS A 38 -4.41 14.84 15.52
CA HIS A 38 -3.67 15.76 14.66
C HIS A 38 -2.21 15.32 14.52
N ILE A 39 -1.69 15.18 13.30
CA ILE A 39 -0.27 14.83 13.07
C ILE A 39 0.66 15.91 13.64
N ILE A 40 0.40 17.17 13.30
CA ILE A 40 0.98 18.36 13.94
C ILE A 40 -0.05 18.88 14.95
N ASP A 41 0.35 18.92 16.22
CA ASP A 41 -0.56 19.21 17.33
C ASP A 41 -1.40 20.48 17.14
N TRP A 42 -2.65 20.42 17.59
CA TRP A 42 -3.61 21.54 17.56
C TRP A 42 -3.02 22.85 18.10
N ALA A 43 -2.22 22.78 19.17
CA ALA A 43 -1.59 23.95 19.78
C ALA A 43 -0.77 24.79 18.78
N LYS A 44 -0.21 24.15 17.75
CA LYS A 44 0.62 24.78 16.70
C LYS A 44 -0.21 25.25 15.50
N VAL A 45 -1.13 24.41 15.02
CA VAL A 45 -1.84 24.67 13.74
C VAL A 45 -3.20 25.36 13.92
N ARG A 46 -3.88 25.11 15.05
CA ARG A 46 -5.21 25.63 15.40
C ARG A 46 -6.27 25.55 14.28
N ARG A 47 -6.16 24.52 13.42
CA ARG A 47 -7.09 24.25 12.32
C ARG A 47 -7.26 22.75 12.11
N HIS A 48 -8.41 22.37 11.56
CA HIS A 48 -8.68 20.99 11.16
C HIS A 48 -8.51 20.88 9.65
N GLU A 49 -7.44 20.23 9.22
CA GLU A 49 -7.16 19.96 7.80
C GLU A 49 -7.04 18.45 7.63
N PHE A 50 -7.66 17.92 6.57
CA PHE A 50 -7.67 16.48 6.29
C PHE A 50 -6.26 15.89 6.30
N ASP A 51 -5.30 16.57 5.67
CA ASP A 51 -3.90 16.14 5.56
C ASP A 51 -3.16 16.13 6.90
N ASN A 52 -3.65 16.86 7.90
CA ASN A 52 -3.08 16.91 9.24
C ASN A 52 -3.86 16.04 10.25
N LEU A 53 -4.84 15.25 9.81
CA LEU A 53 -5.64 14.37 10.67
C LEU A 53 -5.38 12.89 10.33
N ILE A 54 -5.23 12.07 11.36
CA ILE A 54 -4.93 10.64 11.23
C ILE A 54 -5.68 9.82 12.29
N ALA A 55 -6.13 8.62 11.95
CA ALA A 55 -6.86 7.74 12.88
C ALA A 55 -5.88 6.83 13.67
N LEU A 56 -5.85 6.93 15.00
CA LEU A 56 -4.94 6.15 15.85
C LEU A 56 -5.69 5.39 16.94
N CYS A 57 -5.23 4.18 17.28
CA CYS A 57 -5.67 3.51 18.50
C CYS A 57 -5.04 4.19 19.74
N PRO A 58 -5.59 3.98 20.95
CA PRO A 58 -5.08 4.60 22.17
C PRO A 58 -3.59 4.35 22.41
N THR A 59 -3.11 3.14 22.09
CA THR A 59 -1.69 2.78 22.23
C THR A 59 -0.79 3.61 21.32
N CYS A 60 -1.11 3.68 20.03
CA CYS A 60 -0.29 4.43 19.07
C CYS A 60 -0.40 5.95 19.26
N HIS A 61 -1.55 6.44 19.71
CA HIS A 61 -1.73 7.83 20.13
C HIS A 61 -0.81 8.20 21.29
N ALA A 62 -0.71 7.34 22.30
CA ALA A 62 0.20 7.54 23.44
C ALA A 62 1.67 7.51 23.01
N ARG A 63 2.04 6.58 22.10
CA ARG A 63 3.41 6.50 21.54
C ARG A 63 3.81 7.75 20.78
N LYS A 64 2.90 8.30 19.96
CA LYS A 64 3.07 9.61 19.30
C LYS A 64 3.28 10.72 20.32
N THR A 65 2.41 10.79 21.33
CA THR A 65 2.47 11.83 22.38
C THR A 65 3.80 11.78 23.14
N ARG A 66 4.37 10.60 23.36
CA ARG A 66 5.70 10.42 23.96
C ARG A 66 6.88 10.69 23.00
N GLY A 67 6.61 10.94 21.73
CA GLY A 67 7.64 11.14 20.71
C GLY A 67 8.30 9.87 20.18
N GLU A 68 7.80 8.68 20.53
CA GLU A 68 8.32 7.40 19.99
C GLU A 68 7.97 7.21 18.51
N ILE A 69 6.88 7.82 18.06
CA ILE A 69 6.49 7.90 16.66
C ILE A 69 6.51 9.37 16.29
N ASP A 70 7.54 9.77 15.54
CA ASP A 70 7.76 11.17 15.20
C ASP A 70 6.77 11.68 14.14
N THR A 71 6.72 13.01 14.00
CA THR A 71 5.82 13.67 13.04
C THR A 71 6.15 13.35 11.58
N LYS A 72 7.43 13.15 11.20
CA LYS A 72 7.79 12.75 9.82
C LYS A 72 7.21 11.38 9.52
N SER A 73 7.37 10.42 10.42
CA SER A 73 6.78 9.08 10.34
C SER A 73 5.25 9.12 10.20
N MET A 74 4.57 9.96 11.00
CA MET A 74 3.11 10.13 10.92
C MET A 74 2.64 10.68 9.57
N LYS A 75 3.35 11.67 9.02
CA LYS A 75 3.06 12.19 7.67
C LYS A 75 3.21 11.10 6.61
N GLN A 76 4.24 10.26 6.71
CA GLN A 76 4.43 9.14 5.79
C GLN A 76 3.27 8.13 5.89
N TYR A 77 2.82 7.81 7.10
CA TYR A 77 1.67 6.92 7.28
C TYR A 77 0.40 7.50 6.67
N LYS A 78 0.14 8.80 6.85
CA LYS A 78 -1.00 9.50 6.23
C LYS A 78 -0.98 9.41 4.71
N ILE A 79 0.16 9.67 4.08
CA ILE A 79 0.34 9.57 2.63
C ILE A 79 0.04 8.13 2.14
N ASN A 80 0.50 7.13 2.88
CA ASN A 80 0.30 5.72 2.50
C ASN A 80 -1.17 5.27 2.63
N LEU A 81 -1.95 5.85 3.56
CA LEU A 81 -3.37 5.52 3.74
C LEU A 81 -4.25 5.95 2.56
N GLY A 82 -3.94 7.10 1.94
CA GLY A 82 -4.70 7.61 0.80
C GLY A 82 -4.63 6.75 -0.45
N VAL A 83 -3.80 5.69 -0.47
CA VAL A 83 -3.46 4.97 -1.70
C VAL A 83 -3.62 3.44 -1.56
N LEU A 84 -3.33 2.83 -0.40
CA LEU A 84 -2.99 1.39 -0.38
C LEU A 84 -3.64 0.55 0.74
N THR A 85 -3.72 1.04 1.98
CA THR A 85 -3.91 0.17 3.17
C THR A 85 -5.35 -0.26 3.47
N SER A 86 -6.34 0.43 2.89
CA SER A 86 -7.77 0.06 2.96
C SER A 86 -8.25 -0.72 1.73
N ARG A 87 -7.52 -0.65 0.62
CA ARG A 87 -7.95 -1.18 -0.68
C ARG A 87 -7.22 -2.44 -1.13
N TYR A 88 -5.94 -2.59 -0.80
CA TYR A 88 -5.16 -3.75 -1.19
C TYR A 88 -4.67 -4.52 0.03
N THR A 89 -4.62 -5.83 -0.11
CA THR A 89 -4.12 -6.75 0.90
C THR A 89 -2.60 -6.67 1.04
N ASP A 90 -2.06 -7.18 2.15
CA ASP A 90 -0.60 -7.25 2.36
C ASP A 90 0.13 -8.03 1.25
N LEU A 91 -0.53 -9.05 0.67
CA LEU A 91 0.02 -9.82 -0.44
C LEU A 91 0.15 -8.98 -1.71
N GLU A 92 -0.89 -8.22 -2.03
CA GLU A 92 -0.91 -7.31 -3.17
C GLU A 92 0.12 -6.19 -3.03
N LEU A 93 0.27 -5.63 -1.83
CA LEU A 93 1.31 -4.63 -1.56
C LEU A 93 2.72 -5.21 -1.69
N ARG A 94 2.94 -6.47 -1.29
CA ARG A 94 4.21 -7.17 -1.52
C ARG A 94 4.47 -7.40 -3.00
N LEU A 95 3.45 -7.79 -3.77
CA LEU A 95 3.56 -7.96 -5.22
C LEU A 95 3.91 -6.64 -5.92
N LEU A 96 3.24 -5.54 -5.57
CA LEU A 96 3.58 -4.22 -6.10
C LEU A 96 5.05 -3.88 -5.83
N ARG A 97 5.53 -4.03 -4.58
CA ARG A 97 6.92 -3.77 -4.21
C ARG A 97 7.90 -4.60 -5.04
N TRP A 98 7.61 -5.88 -5.20
CA TRP A 98 8.43 -6.76 -6.03
C TRP A 98 8.51 -6.25 -7.48
N LEU A 99 7.38 -5.82 -8.05
CA LEU A 99 7.30 -5.35 -9.43
C LEU A 99 8.04 -4.01 -9.64
N VAL A 100 8.24 -3.24 -8.58
CA VAL A 100 9.02 -1.98 -8.62
C VAL A 100 10.51 -2.26 -8.64
N ASP A 101 10.97 -3.14 -7.76
CA ASP A 101 12.37 -3.55 -7.63
C ASP A 101 12.78 -4.55 -8.74
N TYR A 102 12.02 -4.58 -9.84
CA TYR A 102 12.28 -5.45 -10.96
C TYR A 102 13.58 -5.03 -11.66
N ALA A 103 14.51 -5.98 -11.73
CA ALA A 103 15.72 -5.89 -12.52
C ALA A 103 15.72 -7.03 -13.54
N PRO A 104 16.14 -6.78 -14.79
CA PRO A 104 16.30 -7.85 -15.79
C PRO A 104 17.14 -9.00 -15.22
N GLY A 105 16.68 -10.23 -15.39
CA GLY A 105 17.33 -11.44 -14.87
C GLY A 105 16.78 -11.96 -13.54
N ARG A 106 15.90 -11.21 -12.86
CA ARG A 106 15.25 -11.64 -11.60
C ARG A 106 14.06 -12.60 -11.82
N GLY A 107 13.59 -12.72 -13.06
CA GLY A 107 12.39 -13.46 -13.46
C GLY A 107 11.10 -12.76 -13.02
N ARG A 108 10.03 -12.79 -13.80
CA ARG A 108 8.75 -12.12 -13.45
C ARG A 108 7.88 -12.98 -12.53
N PRO A 109 7.01 -12.39 -11.67
CA PRO A 109 6.12 -13.14 -10.81
C PRO A 109 5.11 -13.85 -11.69
N MET A 110 4.92 -15.14 -11.43
CA MET A 110 3.92 -15.95 -12.08
C MET A 110 2.81 -16.26 -11.09
N LEU A 111 1.56 -16.11 -11.54
CA LEU A 111 0.38 -16.54 -10.81
C LEU A 111 -0.22 -17.76 -11.52
N PRO A 112 -0.35 -18.90 -10.82
CA PRO A 112 -1.13 -20.02 -11.32
C PRO A 112 -2.59 -19.62 -11.58
N ASP A 113 -3.26 -20.25 -12.57
CA ASP A 113 -4.66 -19.96 -12.96
C ASP A 113 -5.65 -19.91 -11.78
N GLY A 114 -5.42 -20.71 -10.74
CA GLY A 114 -6.26 -20.77 -9.54
C GLY A 114 -5.94 -19.72 -8.47
N MET A 115 -4.98 -18.82 -8.70
CA MET A 115 -4.51 -17.85 -7.70
C MET A 115 -4.79 -16.39 -8.08
N TYR A 116 -5.49 -16.12 -9.18
CA TYR A 116 -5.83 -14.73 -9.55
C TYR A 116 -6.65 -14.01 -8.48
N TRP A 117 -7.45 -14.74 -7.71
CA TRP A 117 -8.21 -14.20 -6.57
C TRP A 117 -7.31 -13.55 -5.51
N ALA A 118 -6.06 -13.97 -5.40
CA ALA A 118 -5.12 -13.49 -4.38
C ALA A 118 -4.61 -12.07 -4.68
N VAL A 119 -4.85 -11.57 -5.91
CA VAL A 119 -4.45 -10.23 -6.38
C VAL A 119 -5.62 -9.52 -7.07
N GLY A 120 -6.84 -9.92 -6.71
CA GLY A 120 -8.06 -9.52 -7.40
C GLY A 120 -8.25 -8.01 -7.40
N ASP A 121 -8.00 -7.33 -6.28
CA ASP A 121 -8.23 -5.89 -6.17
C ASP A 121 -7.28 -5.13 -7.10
N LEU A 122 -5.98 -5.48 -7.14
CA LEU A 122 -5.03 -4.90 -8.10
C LEU A 122 -5.43 -5.13 -9.56
N LEU A 123 -5.96 -6.32 -9.87
CA LEU A 123 -6.36 -6.70 -11.22
C LEU A 123 -7.62 -5.92 -11.65
N PHE A 124 -8.67 -5.92 -10.82
CA PHE A 124 -9.92 -5.21 -11.08
C PHE A 124 -9.73 -3.70 -11.15
N ASP A 125 -8.79 -3.16 -10.36
CA ASP A 125 -8.46 -1.74 -10.37
C ASP A 125 -7.58 -1.33 -11.56
N GLY A 126 -7.15 -2.31 -12.36
CA GLY A 126 -6.29 -2.11 -13.52
C GLY A 126 -4.89 -1.62 -13.15
N MET A 127 -4.39 -1.99 -11.96
CA MET A 127 -3.02 -1.68 -11.52
C MET A 127 -2.02 -2.69 -12.08
N ILE A 128 -2.45 -3.94 -12.23
CA ILE A 128 -1.68 -5.01 -12.85
C ILE A 128 -2.45 -5.62 -14.01
N GLU A 129 -1.73 -6.35 -14.85
CA GLU A 129 -2.28 -7.18 -15.91
C GLU A 129 -1.59 -8.54 -15.91
N LEU A 130 -2.32 -9.54 -16.38
CA LEU A 130 -1.85 -10.92 -16.52
C LEU A 130 -1.49 -11.18 -17.99
N ARG A 131 -0.28 -11.63 -18.23
CA ARG A 131 0.26 -11.85 -19.57
C ARG A 131 0.72 -13.29 -19.78
N GLU A 132 0.55 -13.78 -21.00
CA GLU A 132 1.03 -15.10 -21.42
C GLU A 132 2.46 -15.05 -21.99
N ASP A 133 2.93 -13.87 -22.41
CA ASP A 133 4.22 -13.65 -23.09
C ASP A 133 5.38 -13.25 -22.15
N GLY A 134 5.12 -13.07 -20.86
CA GLY A 134 5.99 -12.37 -19.92
C GLY A 134 7.34 -13.02 -19.59
N TRP A 135 7.65 -14.20 -20.14
CA TRP A 135 9.00 -14.78 -20.04
C TRP A 135 10.01 -14.13 -20.99
N LEU A 136 9.55 -13.43 -22.03
CA LEU A 136 10.41 -12.87 -23.06
C LEU A 136 10.60 -11.36 -22.83
N LEU A 137 11.86 -10.93 -22.80
CA LEU A 137 12.27 -9.53 -22.93
C LEU A 137 11.85 -8.99 -24.30
N PRO A 138 11.76 -7.65 -24.48
CA PRO A 138 11.53 -7.05 -25.81
C PRO A 138 12.53 -7.49 -26.89
N SER A 139 13.71 -7.97 -26.48
CA SER A 139 14.73 -8.57 -27.34
C SER A 139 14.45 -10.02 -27.79
N GLY A 140 13.32 -10.60 -27.36
CA GLY A 140 12.96 -12.00 -27.61
C GLY A 140 13.72 -13.01 -26.74
N ARG A 141 14.52 -12.56 -25.77
CA ARG A 141 15.29 -13.43 -24.87
C ARG A 141 14.53 -13.72 -23.57
N PRO A 142 14.74 -14.88 -22.94
CA PRO A 142 14.24 -15.18 -21.61
C PRO A 142 14.65 -14.14 -20.57
N ASP A 143 13.73 -13.75 -19.69
CA ASP A 143 14.04 -12.92 -18.53
C ASP A 143 14.40 -13.78 -17.32
N GLY A 144 15.70 -13.99 -17.09
CA GLY A 144 16.25 -14.70 -15.92
C GLY A 144 16.55 -16.18 -16.12
N PRO A 145 17.10 -16.86 -15.09
CA PRO A 145 17.24 -18.31 -15.11
C PRO A 145 15.86 -18.94 -15.33
N ARG A 146 15.79 -20.09 -16.02
CA ARG A 146 14.52 -20.83 -16.15
C ARG A 146 13.88 -20.89 -14.76
N PRO A 147 12.59 -20.55 -14.60
CA PRO A 147 11.94 -20.67 -13.30
C PRO A 147 12.29 -22.04 -12.76
N ILE A 148 12.86 -22.06 -11.54
CA ILE A 148 13.36 -23.26 -10.87
C ILE A 148 12.32 -24.32 -11.15
N SER A 149 12.72 -25.36 -11.88
CA SER A 149 11.84 -26.39 -12.40
C SER A 149 11.10 -27.05 -11.23
N PHE A 150 9.95 -26.47 -10.85
CA PHE A 150 8.93 -27.11 -10.05
C PHE A 150 8.29 -28.14 -10.96
N HIS A 151 9.08 -29.19 -11.18
CA HIS A 151 8.89 -30.27 -12.11
C HIS A 151 8.58 -29.86 -13.56
N GLU A 152 9.26 -30.55 -14.46
CA GLU A 152 8.77 -30.96 -15.76
C GLU A 152 7.53 -31.88 -15.57
N GLN A 153 6.53 -31.40 -14.80
CA GLN A 153 5.27 -32.08 -14.59
C GLN A 153 4.47 -31.77 -15.83
N GLN A 154 4.47 -32.74 -16.74
CA GLN A 154 3.45 -33.01 -17.75
C GLN A 154 2.33 -31.99 -17.70
N ALA A 155 2.23 -31.15 -18.73
CA ALA A 155 1.15 -30.24 -19.03
C ALA A 155 -0.13 -30.52 -18.22
N THR A 156 -0.17 -30.06 -16.97
CA THR A 156 -1.45 -29.88 -16.31
C THR A 156 -2.00 -28.64 -16.99
N GLU A 157 -3.21 -28.73 -17.52
CA GLU A 157 -3.86 -27.72 -18.37
C GLU A 157 -4.05 -26.34 -17.69
N ARG A 158 -3.42 -26.09 -16.54
CA ARG A 158 -3.48 -24.87 -15.76
C ARG A 158 -2.30 -23.98 -16.14
N ARG A 159 -2.56 -22.98 -16.99
CA ARG A 159 -1.56 -22.04 -17.48
C ARG A 159 -1.23 -21.05 -16.35
N ALA A 160 0.02 -20.98 -15.94
CA ALA A 160 0.46 -19.87 -15.09
C ALA A 160 0.66 -18.61 -15.95
N LYS A 161 0.16 -17.45 -15.48
CA LYS A 161 0.32 -16.17 -16.18
C LYS A 161 1.31 -15.26 -15.46
N TYR A 162 2.06 -14.48 -16.21
CA TYR A 162 3.00 -13.50 -15.70
C TYR A 162 2.27 -12.23 -15.27
N VAL A 163 2.65 -11.67 -14.13
CA VAL A 163 2.12 -10.39 -13.67
C VAL A 163 3.00 -9.25 -14.18
N SER A 164 2.36 -8.21 -14.71
CA SER A 164 3.03 -6.95 -15.10
C SER A 164 2.25 -5.75 -14.58
N LEU A 165 2.95 -4.63 -14.32
CA LEU A 165 2.28 -3.37 -14.02
C LEU A 165 1.64 -2.80 -15.30
N THR A 166 0.46 -2.20 -15.17
CA THR A 166 -0.10 -1.32 -16.19
C THR A 166 0.56 0.06 -16.12
N ASP A 167 0.23 0.99 -17.03
CA ASP A 167 0.70 2.37 -16.92
C ASP A 167 0.18 3.05 -15.65
N LYS A 168 -1.09 2.78 -15.29
CA LYS A 168 -1.71 3.26 -14.05
C LYS A 168 -0.99 2.71 -12.82
N GLY A 169 -0.68 1.41 -12.80
CA GLY A 169 0.10 0.78 -11.74
C GLY A 169 1.52 1.33 -11.64
N ARG A 170 2.19 1.57 -12.78
CA ARG A 170 3.50 2.22 -12.83
C ARG A 170 3.47 3.62 -12.25
N GLU A 171 2.45 4.41 -12.56
CA GLU A 171 2.30 5.76 -12.00
C GLU A 171 2.09 5.73 -10.48
N LEU A 172 1.21 4.85 -10.01
CA LEU A 172 0.96 4.63 -8.58
C LEU A 172 2.27 4.29 -7.83
N VAL A 173 3.00 3.32 -8.37
CA VAL A 173 4.30 2.86 -7.87
C VAL A 173 5.33 3.99 -7.87
N ARG A 174 5.44 4.76 -8.96
CA ARG A 174 6.37 5.88 -9.06
C ARG A 174 6.05 6.97 -8.02
N ARG A 175 4.78 7.27 -7.79
CA ARG A 175 4.37 8.21 -6.73
C ARG A 175 4.70 7.67 -5.33
N TRP A 176 4.52 6.36 -5.13
CA TRP A 176 4.77 5.71 -3.84
C TRP A 176 6.26 5.55 -3.48
N PHE A 177 7.10 5.07 -4.41
CA PHE A 177 8.53 4.88 -4.21
C PHE A 177 9.40 6.08 -4.64
N GLY A 178 8.87 6.96 -5.49
CA GLY A 178 9.50 8.22 -5.87
C GLY A 178 9.33 9.33 -4.83
N ALA A 179 8.45 9.14 -3.84
CA ALA A 179 8.52 9.84 -2.58
C ALA A 179 9.78 9.39 -1.85
N LYS A 180 10.94 9.95 -2.24
CA LYS A 180 12.21 9.74 -1.54
C LYS A 180 11.97 9.94 -0.04
N PRO A 181 12.54 9.08 0.82
CA PRO A 181 12.62 9.36 2.24
C PRO A 181 13.18 10.78 2.42
N LEU A 182 12.55 11.58 3.27
CA LEU A 182 13.15 12.83 3.70
C LEU A 182 14.48 12.47 4.37
N ASP A 183 15.59 12.95 3.80
CA ASP A 183 16.86 13.04 4.51
C ASP A 183 16.69 13.78 5.87
#